data_AF-W4FCV8-F1
#
_entry.id   AF-W4FCV8-F1
#
_cell.length_a   1.000
_cell.length_b   1.000
_cell.length_c   1.000
_cell.angle_alpha   90.00
_cell.angle_beta   90.00
_cell.angle_gamma   90.00
#
_symmetry.space_group_name_H-M   'P 1'
#
loop_
_entity.id
_entity.type
_entity.pdbx_description
1 polymer ?
#
loop_
_entity_poly.entity_id
_entity_poly.type
_entity_poly.pdbx_seq_one_letter_code
_entity_poly.pdbx_strand_id
1 'polypeptide(L)'
;MERFVDTRQASSLSCRMPTSWNVSHFKPFVMHRQPSKSPDLNALDLGIFASIQSLQITKKLESIFLTFQVVMRLVLEHDGDNNFALPHLKKAALLRAGLLMSNVSCPISLIL
;
A
#
# COMPACT_ATOMS: atom_id res chain seq x y z
N MET A 1 -35.73 -12.50 -42.32
CA MET A 1 -34.33 -12.89 -42.05
C MET A 1 -33.51 -11.62 -42.17
N GLU A 2 -33.03 -10.94 -41.14
CA GLU A 2 -33.10 -11.06 -39.68
C GLU A 2 -33.25 -9.63 -39.12
N ARG A 3 -33.92 -9.50 -37.98
CA ARG A 3 -33.89 -8.30 -37.14
C ARG A 3 -32.72 -8.47 -36.16
N PHE A 4 -31.81 -7.51 -36.09
CA PHE A 4 -30.89 -7.42 -34.96
C PHE A 4 -31.21 -6.16 -34.15
N VAL A 5 -31.95 -6.37 -33.07
CA VAL A 5 -32.18 -5.41 -31.99
C VAL A 5 -30.99 -5.55 -31.04
N ASP A 6 -30.10 -4.57 -30.96
CA ASP A 6 -29.03 -4.56 -29.95
C ASP A 6 -29.60 -4.00 -28.62
N THR A 7 -30.25 -4.89 -27.86
CA THR A 7 -30.61 -4.69 -26.46
C THR A 7 -29.34 -4.69 -25.58
N ARG A 8 -28.64 -3.56 -25.48
CA ARG A 8 -27.72 -3.33 -24.36
C ARG A 8 -28.46 -2.67 -23.21
N GLN A 9 -29.11 -3.55 -22.45
CA GLN A 9 -29.57 -3.31 -21.10
C GLN A 9 -28.37 -2.95 -20.21
N ALA A 10 -28.07 -1.66 -20.05
CA ALA A 10 -27.18 -1.19 -19.00
C ALA A 10 -27.98 -1.18 -17.69
N SER A 11 -27.84 -2.26 -16.91
CA SER A 11 -28.35 -2.34 -15.55
C SER A 11 -27.72 -1.28 -14.67
N SER A 12 -28.47 -0.20 -14.45
CA SER A 12 -28.27 0.80 -13.40
C SER A 12 -28.26 0.10 -12.04
N LEU A 13 -27.08 -0.06 -11.44
CA LEU A 13 -26.98 -0.36 -10.00
C LEU A 13 -27.23 0.96 -9.26
N SER A 14 -28.49 1.19 -8.91
CA SER A 14 -28.93 2.31 -8.08
C SER A 14 -28.47 2.08 -6.63
N CYS A 15 -27.30 2.59 -6.28
CA CYS A 15 -26.91 2.77 -4.88
C CYS A 15 -27.71 3.96 -4.34
N ARG A 16 -28.75 3.69 -3.54
CA ARG A 16 -29.58 4.72 -2.91
C ARG A 16 -28.78 5.40 -1.79
N MET A 17 -28.34 6.64 -2.03
CA MET A 17 -27.70 7.47 -1.01
C MET A 17 -28.75 8.11 -0.08
N PRO A 18 -28.42 8.34 1.22
CA PRO A 18 -29.32 8.92 2.21
C PRO A 18 -29.67 10.39 1.89
N THR A 19 -30.94 10.73 2.11
CA THR A 19 -31.61 11.96 1.65
C THR A 19 -31.23 13.26 2.37
N SER A 20 -30.11 13.30 3.10
CA SER A 20 -29.76 14.45 3.96
C SER A 20 -28.69 15.38 3.41
N TRP A 21 -28.16 15.14 2.20
CA TRP A 21 -27.11 16.00 1.62
C TRP A 21 -27.72 17.03 0.67
N ASN A 22 -27.57 18.30 1.01
CA ASN A 22 -28.08 19.45 0.25
C ASN A 22 -27.37 19.51 -1.12
N VAL A 23 -28.12 19.34 -2.21
CA VAL A 23 -27.61 18.97 -3.56
C VAL A 23 -27.11 20.19 -4.37
N SER A 24 -27.16 21.40 -3.83
CA SER A 24 -26.95 22.63 -4.61
C SER A 24 -25.50 22.90 -5.03
N HIS A 25 -24.53 22.15 -4.53
CA HIS A 25 -23.12 22.25 -4.94
C HIS A 25 -22.46 20.87 -4.99
N PHE A 26 -23.14 19.86 -5.54
CA PHE A 26 -22.51 18.58 -5.83
C PHE A 26 -22.58 18.34 -7.33
N LYS A 27 -21.50 18.70 -8.05
CA LYS A 27 -21.31 18.20 -9.41
C LYS A 27 -21.17 16.68 -9.31
N PRO A 28 -22.03 15.88 -9.95
CA PRO A 28 -21.83 14.44 -9.98
C PRO A 28 -20.46 14.17 -10.61
N PHE A 29 -19.60 13.48 -9.88
CA PHE A 29 -18.33 13.03 -10.42
C PHE A 29 -18.61 11.91 -11.41
N VAL A 30 -18.75 12.26 -12.68
CA VAL A 30 -18.99 11.29 -13.76
C VAL A 30 -17.65 10.70 -14.16
N MET A 31 -17.39 9.44 -13.76
CA MET A 31 -16.25 8.69 -14.27
C MET A 31 -16.52 8.30 -15.73
N HIS A 32 -16.05 9.10 -16.68
CA HIS A 32 -16.07 8.75 -18.09
C HIS A 32 -15.09 7.61 -18.37
N ARG A 33 -15.59 6.53 -19.00
CA ARG A 33 -14.70 5.49 -19.53
C ARG A 33 -13.96 6.07 -20.73
N GLN A 34 -12.65 6.24 -20.58
CA GLN A 34 -11.76 6.59 -21.69
C GLN A 34 -11.69 5.39 -22.67
N PRO A 35 -11.66 5.61 -24.01
CA PRO A 35 -11.48 4.55 -24.99
C PRO A 35 -10.11 3.87 -24.80
N SER A 36 -9.97 2.61 -25.20
CA SER A 36 -8.66 1.96 -25.16
C SER A 36 -7.70 2.71 -26.09
N LYS A 37 -6.57 3.18 -25.55
CA LYS A 37 -5.51 3.96 -26.23
C LYS A 37 -5.83 5.44 -26.52
N SER A 38 -6.37 6.20 -25.56
CA SER A 38 -6.27 7.66 -25.62
C SER A 38 -4.87 8.14 -25.18
N PRO A 39 -4.14 8.93 -25.98
CA PRO A 39 -2.78 9.38 -25.67
C PRO A 39 -2.69 10.51 -24.62
N ASP A 40 -3.83 11.07 -24.20
CA ASP A 40 -3.88 12.35 -23.47
C ASP A 40 -4.17 12.20 -21.97
N LEU A 41 -4.51 10.99 -21.52
CA LEU A 41 -4.70 10.64 -20.11
C LEU A 41 -4.03 9.31 -19.85
N ASN A 42 -2.70 9.36 -19.79
CA ASN A 42 -1.89 8.26 -19.34
C ASN A 42 -2.10 8.02 -17.84
N ALA A 43 -3.25 7.43 -17.48
CA ALA A 43 -3.43 6.78 -16.17
C ALA A 43 -2.44 5.60 -15.96
N LEU A 44 -1.57 5.34 -16.95
CA LEU A 44 -0.38 4.48 -16.96
C LEU A 44 0.92 5.33 -17.04
N ASP A 45 0.97 6.51 -16.43
CA ASP A 45 2.23 7.28 -16.40
C ASP A 45 3.31 6.45 -15.69
N LEU A 46 4.28 5.98 -16.48
CA LEU A 46 5.37 5.15 -15.98
C LEU A 46 6.10 5.86 -14.83
N GLY A 47 6.12 7.19 -14.82
CA GLY A 47 6.64 8.00 -13.72
C GLY A 47 5.85 7.85 -12.42
N ILE A 48 4.52 7.95 -12.47
CA ILE A 48 3.65 7.69 -11.30
C ILE A 48 3.80 6.25 -10.82
N PHE A 49 3.80 5.25 -11.71
CA PHE A 49 4.00 3.85 -11.29
C PHE A 49 5.39 3.61 -10.73
N ALA A 50 6.44 4.14 -11.37
CA ALA A 50 7.82 4.01 -10.90
C ALA A 50 7.99 4.64 -9.53
N SER A 51 7.47 5.85 -9.30
CA SER A 51 7.56 6.51 -7.99
C SER A 51 6.80 5.76 -6.89
N ILE A 52 5.62 5.20 -7.18
CA ILE A 52 4.88 4.34 -6.23
C ILE A 52 5.68 3.06 -5.93
N GLN A 53 6.24 2.40 -6.95
CA GLN A 53 7.06 1.20 -6.76
C GLN A 53 8.33 1.52 -5.97
N SER A 54 9.03 2.62 -6.27
CA SER A 54 10.19 3.08 -5.51
C SER A 54 9.86 3.29 -4.04
N LEU A 55 8.74 3.96 -3.72
CA LEU A 55 8.29 4.14 -2.34
C LEU A 55 7.98 2.82 -1.63
N GLN A 56 7.40 1.85 -2.34
CA GLN A 56 7.14 0.51 -1.79
C GLN A 56 8.44 -0.26 -1.52
N ILE A 57 9.41 -0.19 -2.43
CA ILE A 57 10.73 -0.82 -2.28
C ILE A 57 11.45 -0.22 -1.07
N THR A 58 11.49 1.11 -0.93
CA THR A 58 12.13 1.77 0.22
C THR A 58 11.52 1.30 1.55
N LYS A 59 10.18 1.32 1.67
CA LYS A 59 9.49 0.85 2.88
C LYS A 59 9.77 -0.62 3.19
N LYS A 60 9.92 -1.45 2.16
CA LYS A 60 10.26 -2.86 2.32
C LYS A 60 11.69 -3.04 2.81
N LEU A 61 12.64 -2.29 2.26
CA LEU A 61 14.04 -2.31 2.68
C LEU A 61 14.20 -1.87 4.13
N GLU A 62 13.52 -0.80 4.56
CA GLU A 62 13.53 -0.35 5.96
C GLU A 62 13.05 -1.45 6.92
N SER A 63 11.95 -2.13 6.57
CA SER A 63 11.46 -3.25 7.36
C SER A 63 12.45 -4.41 7.41
N ILE A 64 13.16 -4.72 6.31
CA ILE A 64 14.14 -5.81 6.27
C ILE A 64 15.35 -5.44 7.13
N PHE A 65 15.88 -4.23 6.96
CA PHE A 65 17.03 -3.74 7.72
C PHE A 65 16.76 -3.76 9.23
N LEU A 66 15.59 -3.28 9.65
CA LEU A 66 15.20 -3.33 11.07
C LEU A 66 15.10 -4.79 11.59
N THR A 67 14.61 -5.71 10.77
CA THR A 67 14.58 -7.14 11.13
C THR A 67 15.97 -7.70 11.29
N PHE A 68 16.86 -7.36 10.36
CA PHE A 68 18.24 -7.81 10.36
C PHE A 68 18.96 -7.35 11.64
N GLN A 69 18.79 -6.09 12.03
CA GLN A 69 19.39 -5.59 13.28
C GLN A 69 18.85 -6.31 14.53
N VAL A 70 17.56 -6.66 14.56
CA VAL A 70 16.98 -7.45 15.66
C VAL A 70 17.54 -8.87 15.69
N VAL A 71 17.62 -9.53 14.54
CA VAL A 71 18.20 -10.88 14.43
C VAL A 71 19.65 -10.87 14.90
N MET A 72 20.45 -9.91 14.45
CA MET A 72 21.86 -9.80 14.85
C MET A 72 22.02 -9.63 16.36
N ARG A 73 21.16 -8.82 16.99
CA ARG A 73 21.14 -8.73 18.45
C ARG A 73 20.78 -10.06 19.10
N LEU A 74 19.72 -10.73 18.65
CA LEU A 74 19.29 -12.00 19.24
C LEU A 74 20.38 -13.06 19.13
N VAL A 75 21.07 -13.13 18.00
CA VAL A 75 22.23 -14.02 17.82
C VAL A 75 23.31 -13.72 18.86
N LEU A 76 23.58 -12.45 19.17
CA LEU A 76 24.52 -12.08 20.23
C LEU A 76 23.98 -12.38 21.65
N GLU A 77 22.69 -12.16 21.90
CA GLU A 77 22.04 -12.47 23.19
C GLU A 77 21.97 -13.97 23.49
N HIS A 78 22.00 -14.80 22.45
CA HIS A 78 21.89 -16.25 22.55
C HIS A 78 23.21 -16.98 22.22
N ASP A 79 24.36 -16.31 22.35
CA ASP A 79 25.70 -16.89 22.15
C ASP A 79 25.87 -17.62 20.80
N GLY A 80 25.22 -17.10 19.75
CA GLY A 80 25.24 -17.69 18.41
C GLY A 80 24.22 -18.80 18.15
N ASP A 81 23.40 -19.18 19.13
CA ASP A 81 22.30 -20.12 18.93
C ASP A 81 21.17 -19.49 18.11
N ASN A 82 20.40 -20.31 17.38
CA ASN A 82 19.28 -19.90 16.54
C ASN A 82 17.91 -20.21 17.17
N ASN A 83 17.87 -20.76 18.39
CA ASN A 83 16.64 -21.11 19.08
C ASN A 83 16.00 -19.91 19.79
N PHE A 84 15.75 -18.84 19.02
CA PHE A 84 15.12 -17.63 19.51
C PHE A 84 13.84 -17.31 18.73
N ALA A 85 12.83 -16.84 19.45
CA ALA A 85 11.59 -16.36 18.84
C ALA A 85 11.78 -14.93 18.36
N LEU A 86 11.62 -14.70 17.05
CA LEU A 86 11.69 -13.34 16.51
C LEU A 86 10.51 -12.50 17.04
N PRO A 87 10.77 -11.36 17.73
CA PRO A 87 9.71 -10.53 18.26
C PRO A 87 8.93 -9.88 17.11
N HIS A 88 7.60 -9.84 17.23
CA HIS A 88 6.76 -9.15 16.25
C HIS A 88 6.80 -7.63 16.45
N LEU A 89 7.71 -6.95 15.76
CA LEU A 89 7.93 -5.49 15.86
C LEU A 89 6.77 -4.61 15.33
N LYS A 90 5.63 -5.19 14.94
CA LYS A 90 4.46 -4.46 14.40
C LYS A 90 4.85 -3.43 13.32
N LYS A 91 5.84 -3.77 12.47
CA LYS A 91 6.52 -2.87 11.52
C LYS A 91 5.55 -2.10 10.63
N ALA A 92 4.49 -2.77 10.15
CA ALA A 92 3.44 -2.14 9.34
C ALA A 92 2.60 -1.11 10.11
N ALA A 93 2.34 -1.33 11.40
CA ALA A 93 1.65 -0.34 12.23
C ALA A 93 2.56 0.87 12.53
N LEU A 94 3.83 0.64 12.85
CA LEU A 94 4.81 1.72 13.08
C LEU A 94 5.05 2.57 11.83
N LEU A 95 5.18 1.94 10.65
CA LEU A 95 5.27 2.65 9.38
C LEU A 95 4.04 3.51 9.09
N ARG A 96 2.83 2.99 9.34
CA ARG A 96 1.59 3.78 9.16
C ARG A 96 1.50 4.95 10.14
N ALA A 97 2.06 4.83 11.32
CA ALA A 97 2.12 5.90 12.31
C ALA A 97 3.27 6.91 12.05
N GLY A 98 4.17 6.65 11.10
CA GLY A 98 5.36 7.47 10.88
C GLY A 98 6.41 7.36 12.00
N LEU A 99 6.35 6.30 12.81
CA LEU A 99 7.19 6.08 13.99
C LEU A 99 8.17 4.91 13.82
N LEU A 100 8.47 4.51 12.58
CA LEU A 100 9.40 3.42 12.36
C LEU A 100 10.81 3.86 12.83
N MET A 101 11.34 3.15 13.81
CA MET A 101 12.69 3.41 14.33
C MET A 101 13.72 3.02 13.27
N SER A 102 14.74 3.87 13.06
CA SER A 102 15.82 3.59 12.11
C SER A 102 16.85 2.59 12.64
N ASN A 103 16.99 2.48 13.96
CA ASN A 103 17.94 1.60 14.63
C ASN A 103 17.35 0.99 15.91
N VAL A 104 17.74 -0.25 16.22
CA VAL A 104 17.48 -0.89 17.51
C VAL A 104 18.63 -0.63 18.50
N SER A 105 18.32 -0.36 19.77
CA SER A 105 19.31 0.02 20.81
C SER A 105 20.10 -1.17 21.36
N CYS A 106 21.33 -1.44 20.91
CA CYS A 106 22.10 -2.61 21.35
C CYS A 106 22.97 -2.27 22.58
N PRO A 107 22.82 -2.96 23.72
CA PRO A 107 23.69 -2.74 24.88
C PRO A 107 25.14 -3.18 24.61
N ILE A 108 26.10 -2.40 25.09
CA ILE A 108 27.54 -2.65 24.93
C ILE A 108 27.98 -4.00 25.52
N SER A 109 27.29 -4.50 26.54
CA SER A 109 27.57 -5.80 27.16
C SER A 109 27.37 -7.00 26.22
N LEU A 110 26.70 -6.83 25.09
CA LEU A 110 26.53 -7.88 24.08
C LEU A 110 27.63 -7.86 23.00
N ILE A 111 28.51 -6.86 23.04
CA ILE A 111 29.54 -6.62 22.02
C ILE A 111 30.96 -6.86 22.59
N LEU A 112 31.10 -6.82 23.92
CA LEU A 112 32.34 -7.02 24.68
C LEU A 112 32.34 -8.39 25.36
#